data_AF-A0A7K4NMQ7-F1
#
_entry.id   AF-A0A7K4NMQ7-F1
#
_cell.length_a   1.000
_cell.length_b   1.000
_cell.length_c   1.000
_cell.angle_alpha   90.00
_cell.angle_beta   90.00
_cell.angle_gamma   90.00
#
_symmetry.space_group_name_H-M   'P 1'
#
loop_
_entity.id
_entity.type
_entity.pdbx_description
1 polymer ?
#
loop_
_entity_poly.entity_id
_entity_poly.type
_entity_poly.pdbx_seq_one_letter_code
_entity_poly.pdbx_strand_id
1 'polypeptide(L)'
;MPIQEDFCKGDKKPIGKIALDDGENFHWIWPSQGLVEASKDEKVLADYKKHKEKMVPLGITGTMVANDWDSCIADGACIEACPVQIFQWYRTDKDISGIDAVKDKTPWKGLGTTEKEERLDYTDKADAIREHDCIWCMACVSVCPPQAVLVDQGLQEFHEKAAGTYQNLSSGAANPHSHHEVPSKGIV
;
A
#
# COMPACT_ATOMS: atom_id res chain seq x y z
N MET A 1 -2.05 -15.35 1.09
CA MET A 1 -1.13 -15.84 0.05
C MET A 1 -0.09 -14.75 -0.16
N PRO A 2 1.20 -15.08 -0.21
CA PRO A 2 2.24 -14.10 -0.51
C PRO A 2 2.00 -13.36 -1.83
N ILE A 3 2.38 -12.09 -1.87
CA ILE A 3 2.43 -11.31 -3.13
C ILE A 3 3.50 -11.91 -4.05
N GLN A 4 3.13 -12.17 -5.31
CA GLN A 4 4.07 -12.59 -6.35
C GLN A 4 5.06 -11.46 -6.66
N GLU A 5 6.36 -11.77 -6.73
CA GLU A 5 7.41 -10.77 -6.98
C GLU A 5 7.26 -10.00 -8.29
N ASP A 6 6.47 -10.49 -9.24
CA ASP A 6 6.23 -9.87 -10.54
C ASP A 6 4.89 -9.11 -10.63
N PHE A 7 4.16 -8.91 -9.53
CA PHE A 7 2.81 -8.30 -9.51
C PHE A 7 2.72 -6.90 -10.14
N CYS A 8 3.83 -6.15 -10.17
CA CYS A 8 3.96 -4.83 -10.79
C CYS A 8 4.95 -4.80 -11.97
N LYS A 9 5.42 -5.96 -12.43
CA LYS A 9 6.44 -6.10 -13.49
C LYS A 9 5.81 -6.51 -14.82
N GLY A 10 6.57 -6.35 -15.90
CA GLY A 10 6.19 -6.76 -17.25
C GLY A 10 5.18 -5.80 -17.89
N ASP A 11 4.08 -6.34 -18.41
CA ASP A 11 3.00 -5.62 -19.07
C ASP A 11 1.85 -5.20 -18.11
N LYS A 12 1.97 -5.55 -16.82
CA LYS A 12 1.01 -5.19 -15.79
C LYS A 12 0.94 -3.68 -15.61
N LYS A 13 -0.28 -3.15 -15.47
CA LYS A 13 -0.55 -1.72 -15.27
C LYS A 13 -1.40 -1.52 -14.02
N PRO A 14 -1.25 -0.39 -13.31
CA PRO A 14 -2.15 -0.06 -12.23
C PRO A 14 -3.61 -0.03 -12.69
N ILE A 15 -4.49 -0.55 -11.84
CA ILE A 15 -5.95 -0.54 -12.00
C ILE A 15 -6.61 0.62 -11.23
N GLY A 16 -5.87 1.27 -10.33
CA GLY A 16 -6.33 2.37 -9.51
C GLY A 16 -5.16 3.13 -8.88
N LYS A 17 -5.49 4.18 -8.13
CA LYS A 17 -4.52 5.03 -7.42
C LYS A 17 -5.21 5.65 -6.20
N ILE A 18 -4.59 5.59 -5.03
CA ILE A 18 -4.96 6.40 -3.87
C ILE A 18 -3.93 7.51 -3.75
N ALA A 19 -4.39 8.76 -3.71
CA ALA A 19 -3.54 9.93 -3.61
C ALA A 19 -4.04 10.85 -2.50
N LEU A 20 -3.12 11.33 -1.66
CA LEU A 20 -3.40 12.31 -0.63
C LEU A 20 -3.66 13.69 -1.25
N ASP A 21 -4.30 14.56 -0.47
CA ASP A 21 -4.56 15.95 -0.86
C ASP A 21 -3.35 16.89 -0.65
N ASP A 22 -2.21 16.36 -0.20
CA ASP A 22 -0.94 17.08 -0.11
C ASP A 22 -0.25 17.30 -1.47
N GLY A 23 -0.66 16.56 -2.50
CA GLY A 23 -0.11 16.66 -3.85
C GLY A 23 1.23 15.92 -4.05
N GLU A 24 1.74 15.23 -3.05
CA GLU A 24 3.01 14.52 -3.06
C GLU A 24 2.83 13.02 -2.86
N ASN A 25 2.06 12.62 -1.85
CA ASN A 25 1.93 11.23 -1.46
C ASN A 25 0.82 10.53 -2.25
N PHE A 26 1.20 9.45 -2.93
CA PHE A 26 0.25 8.53 -3.55
C PHE A 26 0.88 7.14 -3.67
N HIS A 27 0.02 6.16 -3.91
CA HIS A 27 0.46 4.84 -4.33
C HIS A 27 -0.49 4.25 -5.37
N TRP A 28 0.03 3.28 -6.13
CA TRP A 28 -0.72 2.57 -7.15
C TRP A 28 -1.52 1.40 -6.56
N ILE A 29 -2.61 1.05 -7.22
CA ILE A 29 -3.30 -0.21 -7.00
C ILE A 29 -3.02 -1.10 -8.20
N TRP A 30 -2.43 -2.25 -7.98
CA TRP A 30 -2.04 -3.23 -8.99
C TRP A 30 -3.08 -4.36 -9.11
N PRO A 31 -3.10 -5.09 -10.24
CA PRO A 31 -4.06 -6.16 -10.47
C PRO A 31 -4.07 -7.21 -9.36
N SER A 32 -5.26 -7.72 -9.07
CA SER A 32 -5.47 -8.80 -8.11
C SER A 32 -4.82 -10.10 -8.54
N GLN A 33 -4.41 -10.89 -7.55
CA GLN A 33 -3.95 -12.28 -7.72
C GLN A 33 -5.10 -13.29 -7.52
N GLY A 34 -6.33 -12.80 -7.34
CA GLY A 34 -7.54 -13.57 -7.12
C GLY A 34 -8.11 -13.42 -5.71
N LEU A 35 -9.32 -13.95 -5.50
CA LEU A 35 -9.95 -14.02 -4.19
C LEU A 35 -9.25 -15.10 -3.34
N VAL A 36 -8.46 -14.66 -2.36
CA VAL A 36 -7.59 -15.53 -1.56
C VAL A 36 -7.97 -15.50 -0.09
N GLU A 37 -7.10 -15.09 0.83
CA GLU A 37 -7.32 -15.26 2.28
C GLU A 37 -8.54 -14.50 2.79
N ALA A 38 -8.74 -13.24 2.35
CA ALA A 38 -9.88 -12.43 2.80
C ALA A 38 -11.23 -13.06 2.41
N SER A 39 -11.28 -13.76 1.28
CA SER A 39 -12.50 -14.43 0.80
C SER A 39 -12.83 -15.73 1.53
N LYS A 40 -11.94 -16.19 2.42
CA LYS A 40 -12.08 -17.42 3.21
C LYS A 40 -12.19 -17.14 4.71
N ASP A 41 -11.87 -15.93 5.15
CA ASP A 41 -11.94 -15.52 6.55
C ASP A 41 -13.39 -15.25 6.99
N GLU A 42 -13.84 -15.94 8.04
CA GLU A 42 -15.22 -15.88 8.51
C GLU A 42 -15.63 -14.49 8.99
N LYS A 43 -14.70 -13.73 9.62
CA LYS A 43 -15.00 -12.39 10.15
C LYS A 43 -15.11 -11.38 9.02
N VAL A 44 -14.18 -11.44 8.06
CA VAL A 44 -14.24 -10.64 6.83
C VAL A 44 -15.56 -10.89 6.12
N LEU A 45 -15.91 -12.15 5.85
CA LEU A 45 -17.16 -12.50 5.16
C LEU A 45 -18.40 -12.05 5.92
N ALA A 46 -18.39 -12.14 7.26
CA ALA A 46 -19.48 -11.67 8.10
C ALA A 46 -19.70 -10.15 7.98
N ASP A 47 -18.62 -9.35 7.96
CA ASP A 47 -18.73 -7.90 7.86
C ASP A 47 -19.06 -7.44 6.44
N TYR A 48 -18.52 -8.09 5.40
CA TYR A 48 -18.97 -7.86 4.02
C TYR A 48 -20.50 -8.03 3.87
N LYS A 49 -21.05 -9.07 4.53
CA LYS A 49 -22.50 -9.29 4.57
C LYS A 49 -23.26 -8.18 5.31
N LYS A 50 -22.72 -7.65 6.42
CA LYS A 50 -23.33 -6.53 7.15
C LYS A 50 -23.40 -5.27 6.30
N HIS A 51 -22.34 -4.99 5.54
CA HIS A 51 -22.28 -3.87 4.57
C HIS A 51 -23.11 -4.09 3.31
N LYS A 52 -23.60 -5.32 3.08
CA LYS A 52 -24.27 -5.72 1.83
C LYS A 52 -23.37 -5.57 0.60
N GLU A 53 -22.06 -5.71 0.81
CA GLU A 53 -21.05 -5.65 -0.23
C GLU A 53 -20.75 -7.05 -0.76
N LYS A 54 -20.36 -7.14 -2.04
CA LYS A 54 -19.94 -8.39 -2.66
C LYS A 54 -18.43 -8.52 -2.59
N MET A 55 -17.94 -9.73 -2.33
CA MET A 55 -16.53 -10.00 -2.52
C MET A 55 -16.18 -10.04 -4.00
N VAL A 56 -15.29 -9.14 -4.38
CA VAL A 56 -14.74 -9.00 -5.72
C VAL A 56 -13.23 -8.81 -5.59
N PRO A 57 -12.43 -9.22 -6.59
CA PRO A 57 -11.01 -8.93 -6.62
C PRO A 57 -10.76 -7.43 -6.46
N LEU A 58 -10.01 -7.03 -5.43
CA LEU A 58 -9.69 -5.64 -5.12
C LEU A 58 -8.35 -5.22 -5.71
N GLY A 59 -7.33 -6.09 -5.60
CA GLY A 59 -5.97 -5.79 -6.02
C GLY A 59 -5.00 -5.58 -4.88
N ILE A 60 -3.80 -5.13 -5.26
CA ILE A 60 -2.68 -4.91 -4.37
C ILE A 60 -2.45 -3.41 -4.27
N THR A 61 -2.65 -2.81 -3.09
CA THR A 61 -2.37 -1.39 -2.87
C THR A 61 -0.90 -1.20 -2.53
N GLY A 62 -0.26 -0.18 -3.06
CA GLY A 62 1.18 0.04 -2.91
C GLY A 62 2.02 -0.68 -3.96
N THR A 63 3.22 -0.16 -4.18
CA THR A 63 4.20 -0.74 -5.12
C THR A 63 5.45 -1.19 -4.38
N MET A 64 6.08 -0.30 -3.61
CA MET A 64 7.30 -0.63 -2.87
C MET A 64 6.97 -1.16 -1.48
N VAL A 65 5.87 -0.70 -0.90
CA VAL A 65 5.21 -1.31 0.25
C VAL A 65 3.82 -1.72 -0.21
N ALA A 66 3.71 -2.97 -0.65
CA ALA A 66 2.49 -3.50 -1.20
C ALA A 66 1.68 -4.24 -0.12
N ASN A 67 0.35 -4.07 -0.12
CA ASN A 67 -0.60 -4.86 0.65
C ASN A 67 -1.70 -5.41 -0.26
N ASP A 68 -1.77 -6.73 -0.36
CA ASP A 68 -2.79 -7.43 -1.13
C ASP A 68 -4.12 -7.38 -0.37
N TRP A 69 -5.05 -6.53 -0.83
CA TRP A 69 -6.36 -6.38 -0.19
C TRP A 69 -7.25 -7.62 -0.33
N ASP A 70 -6.94 -8.52 -1.27
CA ASP A 70 -7.60 -9.81 -1.40
C ASP A 70 -7.04 -10.87 -0.43
N SER A 71 -5.83 -10.64 0.11
CA SER A 71 -5.21 -11.42 1.20
C SER A 71 -5.38 -10.78 2.58
N CYS A 72 -5.57 -9.46 2.66
CA CYS A 72 -5.63 -8.74 3.93
C CYS A 72 -6.89 -9.10 4.71
N ILE A 73 -6.73 -9.75 5.86
CA ILE A 73 -7.86 -10.14 6.75
C ILE A 73 -8.20 -9.06 7.79
N ALA A 74 -7.70 -7.84 7.63
CA ALA A 74 -7.88 -6.74 8.60
C ALA A 74 -7.38 -7.07 10.03
N ASP A 75 -6.32 -7.86 10.15
CA ASP A 75 -5.70 -8.16 11.45
C ASP A 75 -5.01 -6.93 12.07
N GLY A 76 -4.32 -6.15 11.24
CA GLY A 76 -3.68 -4.89 11.65
C GLY A 76 -2.31 -5.02 12.31
N ALA A 77 -1.72 -6.22 12.40
CA ALA A 77 -0.34 -6.38 12.88
C ALA A 77 0.68 -5.49 12.12
N CYS A 78 0.48 -5.24 10.82
CA CYS A 78 1.35 -4.34 10.04
C CYS A 78 1.28 -2.88 10.49
N ILE A 79 0.10 -2.42 10.94
CA ILE A 79 -0.11 -1.08 11.48
C ILE A 79 0.63 -0.94 12.82
N GLU A 80 0.44 -1.89 13.74
CA GLU A 80 1.09 -1.93 15.05
C GLU A 80 2.62 -2.05 14.96
N ALA A 81 3.12 -2.87 14.03
CA ALA A 81 4.55 -3.14 13.92
C ALA A 81 5.34 -2.10 13.14
N CYS A 82 4.70 -1.16 12.44
CA CYS A 82 5.39 -0.20 11.60
C CYS A 82 5.98 0.95 12.44
N PRO A 83 7.32 1.10 12.56
CA PRO A 83 7.92 2.12 13.42
C PRO A 83 7.78 3.55 12.90
N VAL A 84 7.38 3.70 11.63
CA VAL A 84 7.21 4.99 10.94
C VAL A 84 5.76 5.21 10.47
N GLN A 85 4.83 4.38 10.94
CA GLN A 85 3.37 4.54 10.76
C GLN A 85 2.92 4.88 9.32
N ILE A 86 3.42 4.13 8.33
CA ILE A 86 3.01 4.32 6.93
C ILE A 86 1.66 3.68 6.59
N PHE A 87 1.18 2.78 7.46
CA PHE A 87 -0.10 2.12 7.31
C PHE A 87 -1.18 2.86 8.09
N GLN A 88 -2.38 2.89 7.54
CA GLN A 88 -3.60 3.29 8.23
C GLN A 88 -4.76 2.35 7.84
N TRP A 89 -5.87 2.44 8.54
CA TRP A 89 -7.13 1.85 8.11
C TRP A 89 -7.81 2.74 7.04
N TYR A 90 -8.19 2.17 5.89
CA TYR A 90 -8.73 3.00 4.78
C TYR A 90 -10.16 3.49 5.06
N ARG A 91 -11.02 2.69 5.71
CA ARG A 91 -12.42 3.09 5.92
C ARG A 91 -12.57 4.17 6.96
N THR A 92 -11.64 4.24 7.93
CA THR A 92 -11.65 5.33 8.91
C THR A 92 -11.16 6.66 8.32
N ASP A 93 -10.40 6.63 7.21
CA ASP A 93 -10.13 7.82 6.39
C ASP A 93 -11.35 8.18 5.53
N LYS A 94 -11.87 7.19 4.79
CA LYS A 94 -13.05 7.33 3.92
C LYS A 94 -13.86 6.04 3.91
N ASP A 95 -15.03 6.06 4.54
CA ASP A 95 -15.92 4.88 4.63
C ASP A 95 -16.69 4.66 3.31
N ILE A 96 -16.04 3.92 2.41
CA ILE A 96 -16.58 3.45 1.13
C ILE A 96 -16.21 1.98 0.92
N SER A 97 -16.89 1.29 0.00
CA SER A 97 -16.55 -0.11 -0.29
C SER A 97 -15.14 -0.25 -0.87
N GLY A 98 -14.50 -1.40 -0.67
CA GLY A 98 -13.15 -1.63 -1.19
C GLY A 98 -13.06 -1.45 -2.71
N ILE A 99 -14.09 -1.86 -3.45
CA ILE A 99 -14.12 -1.68 -4.93
C ILE A 99 -14.35 -0.22 -5.34
N ASP A 100 -15.05 0.56 -4.52
CA ASP A 100 -15.20 2.00 -4.74
C ASP A 100 -13.91 2.73 -4.39
N ALA A 101 -13.21 2.33 -3.33
CA ALA A 101 -11.87 2.86 -3.00
C ALA A 101 -10.88 2.63 -4.14
N VAL A 102 -10.87 1.43 -4.75
CA VAL A 102 -10.02 1.11 -5.90
C VAL A 102 -10.31 2.02 -7.11
N LYS A 103 -11.55 2.45 -7.27
CA LYS A 103 -12.00 3.29 -8.40
C LYS A 103 -12.05 4.78 -8.06
N ASP A 104 -11.83 5.14 -6.80
CA ASP A 104 -11.91 6.51 -6.34
C ASP A 104 -10.80 7.33 -7.00
N LYS A 105 -11.16 8.50 -7.50
CA LYS A 105 -10.23 9.46 -8.12
C LYS A 105 -10.16 10.76 -7.35
N THR A 106 -10.87 10.84 -6.24
CA THR A 106 -10.85 12.00 -5.35
C THR A 106 -9.67 11.91 -4.39
N PRO A 107 -9.10 13.05 -3.95
CA PRO A 107 -8.06 13.04 -2.94
C PRO A 107 -8.54 12.40 -1.62
N TRP A 108 -7.59 11.75 -0.94
CA TRP A 108 -7.74 11.17 0.40
C TRP A 108 -7.09 12.08 1.43
N LYS A 109 -7.59 12.05 2.67
CA LYS A 109 -7.05 12.93 3.72
C LYS A 109 -5.84 12.33 4.43
N GLY A 110 -5.67 11.01 4.38
CA GLY A 110 -4.60 10.34 5.10
C GLY A 110 -4.79 10.40 6.61
N LEU A 111 -6.06 10.46 7.04
CA LEU A 111 -6.47 10.58 8.44
C LEU A 111 -7.12 9.30 8.97
N GLY A 112 -6.85 8.17 8.31
CA GLY A 112 -7.24 6.88 8.83
C GLY A 112 -6.55 6.61 10.16
N THR A 113 -7.24 5.91 11.05
CA THR A 113 -6.68 5.47 12.33
C THR A 113 -5.45 4.59 12.12
N THR A 114 -4.45 4.77 12.98
CA THR A 114 -3.15 4.09 12.92
C THR A 114 -2.92 3.14 14.08
N GLU A 115 -3.99 2.77 14.78
CA GLU A 115 -3.97 1.80 15.88
C GLU A 115 -4.66 0.51 15.43
N LYS A 116 -4.04 -0.63 15.72
CA LYS A 116 -4.51 -1.94 15.24
C LYS A 116 -5.98 -2.21 15.56
N GLU A 117 -6.42 -1.90 16.78
CA GLU A 117 -7.79 -2.19 17.23
C GLU A 117 -8.80 -1.08 16.88
N GLU A 118 -8.38 -0.02 16.18
CA GLU A 118 -9.24 1.10 15.77
C GLU A 118 -9.69 1.01 14.30
N ARG A 119 -9.66 -0.20 13.71
CA ARG A 119 -10.34 -0.49 12.44
C ARG A 119 -11.84 -0.27 12.56
N LEU A 120 -12.51 0.13 11.48
CA LEU A 120 -13.97 0.19 11.46
C LEU A 120 -14.57 -1.21 11.69
N ASP A 121 -14.10 -2.20 10.93
CA ASP A 121 -14.41 -3.63 11.07
C ASP A 121 -13.47 -4.49 10.18
N TYR A 122 -13.78 -5.77 9.92
CA TYR A 122 -12.90 -6.65 9.15
C TYR A 122 -12.92 -6.43 7.62
N THR A 123 -13.76 -5.52 7.13
CA THR A 123 -13.71 -5.03 5.74
C THR A 123 -12.76 -3.85 5.57
N ASP A 124 -12.30 -3.26 6.67
CA ASP A 124 -11.33 -2.18 6.71
C ASP A 124 -9.92 -2.73 6.50
N LYS A 125 -9.35 -2.46 5.33
CA LYS A 125 -8.05 -3.00 4.92
C LYS A 125 -6.94 -2.04 5.33
N ALA A 126 -5.82 -2.58 5.79
CA ALA A 126 -4.65 -1.77 6.04
C ALA A 126 -4.15 -1.20 4.70
N ASP A 127 -3.83 0.08 4.68
CA ASP A 127 -3.37 0.77 3.48
C ASP A 127 -2.05 1.45 3.75
N ALA A 128 -1.03 1.14 2.94
CA ALA A 128 0.31 1.73 3.03
C ALA A 128 0.29 3.15 2.41
N ILE A 129 -0.58 4.01 2.91
CA ILE A 129 -0.91 5.28 2.28
C ILE A 129 0.30 6.21 2.13
N ARG A 130 1.30 6.07 3.02
CA ARG A 130 2.59 6.77 2.99
C ARG A 130 3.74 5.84 2.60
N GLU A 131 3.59 5.00 1.56
CA GLU A 131 4.61 4.01 1.19
C GLU A 131 6.02 4.59 0.99
N HIS A 132 6.13 5.86 0.59
CA HIS A 132 7.40 6.57 0.38
C HIS A 132 8.18 6.85 1.68
N ASP A 133 7.51 6.88 2.83
CA ASP A 133 8.15 7.07 4.14
C ASP A 133 8.72 5.76 4.72
N CYS A 134 8.62 4.65 3.97
CA CYS A 134 9.11 3.36 4.43
C CYS A 134 10.63 3.35 4.66
N ILE A 135 11.04 2.84 5.82
CA ILE A 135 12.47 2.65 6.16
C ILE A 135 12.99 1.24 5.85
N TRP A 136 12.24 0.43 5.10
CA TRP A 136 12.65 -0.90 4.62
C TRP A 136 13.03 -1.91 5.72
N CYS A 137 12.44 -1.76 6.92
CA CYS A 137 12.78 -2.62 8.07
C CYS A 137 12.17 -4.03 8.03
N MET A 138 11.23 -4.28 7.10
CA MET A 138 10.53 -5.57 6.92
C MET A 138 9.68 -6.04 8.12
N ALA A 139 9.49 -5.21 9.14
CA ALA A 139 8.71 -5.57 10.33
C ALA A 139 7.28 -5.97 9.96
N CYS A 140 6.58 -5.15 9.16
CA CYS A 140 5.23 -5.42 8.68
C CYS A 140 5.10 -6.72 7.88
N VAL A 141 6.11 -7.11 7.10
CA VAL A 141 6.14 -8.38 6.35
C VAL A 141 6.20 -9.56 7.31
N SER A 142 7.09 -9.48 8.30
CA SER A 142 7.35 -10.58 9.26
C SER A 142 6.15 -10.90 10.16
N VAL A 143 5.33 -9.90 10.49
CA VAL A 143 4.18 -10.06 11.40
C VAL A 143 2.86 -10.32 10.70
N CYS A 144 2.77 -10.17 9.36
CA CYS A 144 1.51 -10.27 8.63
C CYS A 144 1.00 -11.73 8.57
N PRO A 145 -0.09 -12.10 9.28
CA PRO A 145 -0.53 -13.49 9.33
C PRO A 145 -0.89 -14.10 7.96
N PRO A 146 -1.61 -13.40 7.06
CA PRO A 146 -1.92 -13.94 5.72
C PRO A 146 -0.78 -13.76 4.69
N GLN A 147 0.35 -13.18 5.11
CA GLN A 147 1.45 -12.77 4.23
C GLN A 147 0.99 -11.82 3.10
N ALA A 148 0.08 -10.91 3.43
CA ALA A 148 -0.48 -9.95 2.48
C ALA A 148 0.45 -8.77 2.18
N VAL A 149 1.52 -8.56 2.97
CA VAL A 149 2.43 -7.42 2.83
C VAL A 149 3.75 -7.83 2.18
N LEU A 150 4.20 -7.04 1.22
CA LEU A 150 5.52 -7.13 0.59
C LEU A 150 6.22 -5.77 0.70
N VAL A 151 7.52 -5.78 1.00
CA VAL A 151 8.36 -4.59 1.00
C VAL A 151 9.60 -4.87 0.17
N ASP A 152 9.83 -4.10 -0.88
CA ASP A 152 10.99 -4.22 -1.77
C ASP A 152 11.32 -2.87 -2.42
N GLN A 153 12.50 -2.34 -2.11
CA GLN A 153 13.00 -1.07 -2.67
C GLN A 153 13.21 -1.16 -4.18
N GLY A 154 13.52 -2.34 -4.72
CA GLY A 154 13.67 -2.57 -6.15
C GLY A 154 12.40 -2.34 -6.96
N LEU A 155 11.25 -2.20 -6.30
CA LEU A 155 9.98 -1.94 -6.96
C LEU A 155 9.72 -0.45 -7.25
N GLN A 156 10.55 0.45 -6.72
CA GLN A 156 10.47 1.90 -6.94
C GLN A 156 10.47 2.25 -8.43
N GLU A 157 11.30 1.57 -9.23
CA GLU A 157 11.34 1.75 -10.68
C GLU A 157 9.97 1.51 -11.34
N PHE A 158 9.20 0.52 -10.88
CA PHE A 158 7.89 0.21 -11.45
C PHE A 158 6.83 1.22 -11.02
N HIS A 159 6.93 1.74 -9.80
CA HIS A 159 6.12 2.86 -9.34
C HIS A 159 6.33 4.08 -10.25
N GLU A 160 7.58 4.46 -10.48
CA GLU A 160 7.96 5.62 -11.29
C GLU A 160 7.63 5.43 -12.77
N LYS A 161 7.80 4.22 -13.31
CA LYS A 161 7.40 3.89 -14.68
C LYS A 161 5.90 4.05 -14.87
N ALA A 162 5.11 3.60 -13.90
CA ALA A 162 3.66 3.79 -13.90
C ALA A 162 3.27 5.29 -13.77
N ALA A 163 4.04 6.07 -13.02
CA ALA A 163 3.86 7.52 -12.89
C ALA A 163 4.37 8.32 -14.10
N GLY A 164 5.14 7.71 -15.01
CA GLY A 164 5.81 8.41 -16.10
C GLY A 164 6.96 9.32 -15.64
N THR A 165 7.44 9.12 -14.42
CA THR A 165 8.53 9.92 -13.80
C THR A 165 9.88 9.21 -13.84
N TYR A 166 9.91 7.92 -14.18
CA TYR A 166 11.14 7.12 -14.17
C TYR A 166 12.27 7.75 -14.97
N GLN A 167 13.41 7.94 -14.30
CA GLN A 167 14.65 8.40 -14.92
C GLN A 167 15.66 7.26 -14.91
N ASN A 168 16.19 6.91 -16.09
CA ASN A 168 17.31 5.99 -16.17
C ASN A 168 18.58 6.74 -15.76
N LEU A 169 18.96 6.60 -14.49
CA LEU A 169 20.18 7.17 -13.96
C LEU A 169 21.37 6.32 -14.44
N SER A 170 22.16 6.86 -15.35
CA SER A 170 23.47 6.28 -15.68
C SER A 170 24.34 6.23 -14.42
N SER A 171 25.17 5.20 -14.29
CA SER A 171 26.15 5.07 -13.20
C SER A 171 26.93 6.38 -12.99
N GLY A 172 26.72 7.05 -11.86
CA GLY A 172 27.34 8.33 -11.52
C GLY A 172 26.41 9.56 -11.53
N ALA A 173 25.15 9.41 -11.95
CA ALA A 173 24.15 10.47 -11.78
C ALA A 173 23.70 10.56 -10.31
N ALA A 174 23.41 11.79 -9.84
CA ALA A 174 22.88 12.01 -8.49
C ALA A 174 21.56 11.25 -8.33
N ASN A 175 21.43 10.47 -7.25
CA ASN A 175 20.18 9.82 -6.90
C ASN A 175 19.16 10.90 -6.49
N PRO A 176 18.09 11.14 -7.26
CA PRO A 176 17.11 12.17 -6.93
C PRO A 176 16.31 11.86 -5.66
N HIS A 177 16.43 10.64 -5.12
CA HIS A 177 15.78 10.17 -3.91
C HIS A 177 16.73 9.98 -2.72
N SER A 178 18.01 10.33 -2.83
CA SER A 178 18.91 10.34 -1.68
C SER A 178 18.77 11.66 -0.92
N HIS A 179 18.00 11.69 0.18
CA HIS A 179 17.95 12.82 1.11
C HIS A 179 19.22 13.02 1.95
N HIS A 180 20.38 12.57 1.47
CA HIS A 180 21.66 12.89 2.07
C HIS A 180 22.24 14.14 1.42
N GLU A 181 21.65 15.31 1.69
CA GLU A 181 22.40 16.55 1.55
C GLU A 181 23.51 16.56 2.60
N VAL A 182 24.70 16.13 2.21
CA VAL A 182 25.92 16.48 2.95
C VAL A 182 26.22 17.92 2.54
N PRO A 183 26.16 18.91 3.45
CA PRO A 183 26.51 20.27 3.08
C PRO A 183 28.00 20.27 2.74
N SER A 184 28.33 20.55 1.48
CA SER A 184 29.70 20.77 1.06
C SER A 184 30.19 22.06 1.73
N LYS A 185 30.78 21.94 2.92
CA LYS A 185 31.62 23.01 3.45
C LYS A 185 32.84 23.08 2.55
N GLY A 186 32.84 24.09 1.67
CA GLY A 186 34.02 24.49 0.93
C GLY A 186 35.17 24.71 1.91
N ILE A 187 36.26 23.98 1.68
CA ILE A 187 37.55 24.27 2.27
C ILE A 187 38.11 25.45 1.49
N VAL A 188 38.31 26.57 2.18
CA VAL A 188 39.28 27.62 1.83
C VAL A 188 40.19 27.80 3.03
#